data_AF-A0A948TA81-F1
#
_entry.id   AF-A0A948TA81-F1
#
_cell.length_a   1.000
_cell.length_b   1.000
_cell.length_c   1.000
_cell.angle_alpha   90.00
_cell.angle_beta   90.00
_cell.angle_gamma   90.00
#
_symmetry.space_group_name_H-M   'P 1'
#
loop_
_entity.id
_entity.type
_entity.pdbx_description
1 polymer ?
#
loop_
_entity_poly.entity_id
_entity_poly.type
_entity_poly.pdbx_seq_one_letter_code
_entity_poly.pdbx_strand_id
1 'polypeptide(L)'
;MKEQTKELFDKLRQNLPTPQEKICEFTFYDPIGIQINEALENLNILEVELHDVIMKNVFKGIDYYSIVGLVPMWVRNDGHSQEGCLSKEDFETLVQANDNELTHRLLYYYDCEMLMSSFQNRTSVLVRLINKIYEILTPNLSRDIKEYDDVAFGIGTQGIDVYTYLNSLIITLASSFDIITKVAYELQEMSNVNFLSYPNMKSANITYGKRKWLGDNLMVENTLFAKKEAVCIRTIESLRDEIIHNGSLDSHYALYHGLINDNIEQWIFFPDLNESGTLKNIKARKKFYPDCTRTFNVMLPPLLLEVVGCLEKTLNVLISAFDCPRTDKQNFLDFKKEILGWHGKTSNIELNK
;
A
#
# COMPACT_ATOMS: atom_id res chain seq x y z
N MET A 1 -33.11 -33.12 -9.24
CA MET A 1 -32.51 -31.82 -8.84
C MET A 1 -31.88 -31.87 -7.45
N LYS A 2 -32.60 -31.86 -6.32
CA LYS A 2 -31.97 -31.87 -4.97
C LYS A 2 -31.01 -33.05 -4.72
N GLU A 3 -31.34 -34.22 -5.26
CA GLU A 3 -30.56 -35.45 -5.09
C GLU A 3 -29.28 -35.43 -5.94
N GLN A 4 -29.38 -35.01 -7.21
CA GLN A 4 -28.22 -34.82 -8.11
C GLN A 4 -27.25 -33.74 -7.62
N THR A 5 -27.76 -32.63 -7.07
CA THR A 5 -26.90 -31.58 -6.48
C THR A 5 -26.17 -32.10 -5.24
N LYS A 6 -26.86 -32.88 -4.40
CA LYS A 6 -26.27 -33.50 -3.22
C LYS A 6 -25.21 -34.54 -3.61
N GLU A 7 -25.50 -35.36 -4.61
CA GLU A 7 -24.59 -36.38 -5.15
C GLU A 7 -23.35 -35.75 -5.81
N LEU A 8 -23.50 -34.60 -6.49
CA LEU A 8 -22.38 -33.80 -6.99
C LEU A 8 -21.52 -33.23 -5.85
N PHE A 9 -22.13 -32.61 -4.84
CA PHE A 9 -21.40 -32.11 -3.67
C PHE A 9 -20.75 -33.24 -2.87
N ASP A 10 -21.38 -34.40 -2.77
CA ASP A 10 -20.86 -35.57 -2.09
C ASP A 10 -19.71 -36.20 -2.90
N LYS A 11 -19.76 -36.24 -4.24
CA LYS A 11 -18.63 -36.59 -5.10
C LYS A 11 -17.47 -35.61 -4.97
N LEU A 12 -17.75 -34.30 -5.01
CA LEU A 12 -16.74 -33.26 -4.80
C LEU A 12 -16.11 -33.34 -3.40
N ARG A 13 -16.85 -33.79 -2.38
CA ARG A 13 -16.33 -34.01 -1.01
C ARG A 13 -15.56 -35.33 -0.85
N GLN A 14 -16.01 -36.40 -1.51
CA GLN A 14 -15.40 -37.74 -1.42
C GLN A 14 -14.13 -37.86 -2.28
N ASN A 15 -14.07 -37.11 -3.38
CA ASN A 15 -12.92 -37.05 -4.29
C ASN A 15 -12.08 -35.80 -4.07
N LEU A 16 -12.13 -35.12 -2.91
CA LEU A 16 -11.11 -34.11 -2.57
C LEU A 16 -9.76 -34.84 -2.59
N PRO A 17 -8.91 -34.65 -3.61
CA PRO A 17 -7.57 -35.17 -3.53
C PRO A 17 -6.90 -34.45 -2.36
N THR A 18 -5.94 -35.10 -1.70
CA THR A 18 -4.91 -34.34 -1.00
C THR A 18 -4.41 -33.24 -1.93
N PRO A 19 -4.27 -31.98 -1.46
CA PRO A 19 -4.03 -30.83 -2.32
C PRO A 19 -2.90 -31.16 -3.30
N GLN A 20 -3.22 -31.29 -4.59
CA GLN A 20 -2.19 -31.12 -5.61
C GLN A 20 -1.59 -29.76 -5.36
N GLU A 21 -0.27 -29.75 -5.21
CA GLU A 21 0.56 -28.73 -4.56
C GLU A 21 0.07 -27.32 -4.88
N LYS A 22 -0.91 -26.84 -4.10
CA LYS A 22 -1.26 -25.43 -4.11
C LYS A 22 0.01 -24.71 -3.73
N ILE A 23 0.40 -23.74 -4.54
CA ILE A 23 1.60 -22.99 -4.26
C ILE A 23 1.29 -22.08 -3.06
N CYS A 24 1.61 -22.55 -1.86
CA CYS A 24 1.48 -21.76 -0.63
C CYS A 24 2.27 -20.44 -0.70
N GLU A 25 3.27 -20.42 -1.58
CA GLU A 25 4.19 -19.32 -1.81
C GLU A 25 4.23 -18.98 -3.31
N PHE A 26 3.07 -18.64 -3.89
CA PHE A 26 2.92 -18.25 -5.29
C PHE A 26 4.03 -17.28 -5.74
N THR A 27 4.35 -16.29 -4.92
CA THR A 27 5.39 -15.29 -5.21
C THR A 27 6.82 -15.85 -5.27
N PHE A 28 7.05 -17.09 -4.86
CA PHE A 28 8.38 -17.74 -4.84
C PHE A 28 8.53 -18.85 -5.87
N TYR A 29 7.43 -19.43 -6.35
CA TYR A 29 7.48 -20.60 -7.24
C TYR A 29 6.74 -20.44 -8.56
N ASP A 30 5.80 -19.49 -8.66
CA ASP A 30 5.15 -19.18 -9.92
C ASP A 30 5.99 -18.19 -10.74
N PRO A 31 6.19 -18.39 -12.06
CA PRO A 31 7.02 -17.49 -12.88
C PRO A 31 6.59 -16.02 -12.88
N ILE A 32 5.29 -15.71 -12.87
CA ILE A 32 4.83 -14.31 -12.75
C ILE A 32 4.79 -13.89 -11.27
N GLY A 33 4.55 -14.82 -10.35
CA GLY A 33 4.70 -14.60 -8.92
C GLY A 33 6.10 -14.11 -8.51
N ILE A 34 7.16 -14.75 -9.05
CA ILE A 34 8.56 -14.38 -8.81
C ILE A 34 8.83 -12.96 -9.33
N GLN A 35 8.37 -12.63 -10.53
CA GLN A 35 8.52 -11.28 -11.09
C GLN A 35 7.83 -10.22 -10.24
N ILE A 36 6.64 -10.52 -9.70
CA ILE A 36 5.94 -9.61 -8.78
C ILE A 36 6.76 -9.44 -7.49
N ASN A 37 7.33 -10.52 -6.95
CA ASN A 37 8.16 -10.45 -5.75
C ASN A 37 9.40 -9.60 -5.97
N GLU A 38 10.14 -9.85 -7.05
CA GLU A 38 11.32 -9.06 -7.43
C GLU A 38 10.99 -7.57 -7.60
N ALA A 39 9.86 -7.26 -8.24
CA ALA A 39 9.40 -5.88 -8.40
C ALA A 39 9.05 -5.21 -7.05
N LEU A 40 8.48 -5.96 -6.10
CA LEU A 40 8.20 -5.47 -4.74
C LEU A 40 9.48 -5.30 -3.91
N GLU A 41 10.47 -6.17 -4.07
CA GLU A 41 11.79 -6.03 -3.44
C GLU A 41 12.52 -4.79 -3.96
N ASN A 42 12.49 -4.54 -5.27
CA ASN A 42 13.02 -3.32 -5.87
C ASN A 42 12.29 -2.07 -5.36
N LEU A 43 10.97 -2.13 -5.25
CA LEU A 43 10.18 -1.04 -4.69
C LEU A 43 10.62 -0.71 -3.26
N ASN A 44 10.86 -1.72 -2.41
CA ASN A 44 11.35 -1.52 -1.04
C ASN A 44 12.73 -0.82 -0.99
N ILE A 45 13.63 -1.13 -1.93
CA ILE A 45 14.92 -0.42 -2.04
C ILE A 45 14.68 1.07 -2.32
N LEU A 46 13.81 1.39 -3.28
CA LEU A 46 13.46 2.78 -3.62
C LEU A 46 12.74 3.51 -2.49
N GLU A 47 11.94 2.80 -1.68
CA GLU A 47 11.32 3.37 -0.48
C GLU A 47 12.37 3.85 0.53
N VAL A 48 13.46 3.09 0.73
CA VAL A 48 14.59 3.48 1.58
C VAL A 48 15.30 4.71 1.00
N GLU A 49 15.54 4.75 -0.31
CA GLU A 49 16.15 5.92 -0.95
C GLU A 49 15.27 7.17 -0.83
N LEU A 50 13.95 7.02 -0.91
CA LEU A 50 13.02 8.14 -0.78
C LEU A 50 13.00 8.72 0.65
N HIS A 51 13.17 7.89 1.68
CA HIS A 51 13.39 8.37 3.06
C HIS A 51 14.62 9.29 3.15
N ASP A 52 15.72 8.92 2.49
CA ASP A 52 16.92 9.75 2.44
C ASP A 52 16.66 11.07 1.69
N VAL A 53 15.91 11.04 0.58
CA VAL A 53 15.53 12.26 -0.15
C VAL A 53 14.70 13.19 0.73
N ILE A 54 13.72 12.69 1.46
CA ILE A 54 12.91 13.49 2.40
C ILE A 54 13.82 14.11 3.47
N MET A 55 14.67 13.30 4.10
CA MET A 55 15.60 13.74 5.14
C MET A 55 16.51 14.87 4.66
N LYS A 56 17.17 14.70 3.51
CA LYS A 56 18.07 15.72 2.94
C LYS A 56 17.33 17.04 2.64
N ASN A 57 16.08 16.94 2.19
CA ASN A 57 15.25 18.10 1.87
C ASN A 57 14.80 18.86 3.12
N VAL A 58 14.41 18.15 4.19
CA VAL A 58 14.03 18.78 5.47
C VAL A 58 15.24 19.37 6.20
N PHE A 59 16.40 18.73 6.16
CA PHE A 59 17.60 19.14 6.90
C PHE A 59 18.63 19.87 6.03
N LYS A 60 18.22 20.52 4.94
CA LYS A 60 19.16 21.24 4.06
C LYS A 60 20.02 22.25 4.85
N GLY A 61 21.33 21.98 4.92
CA GLY A 61 22.30 22.79 5.68
C GLY A 61 22.71 22.22 7.05
N ILE A 62 22.01 21.20 7.54
CA ILE A 62 22.19 20.55 8.85
C ILE A 62 22.60 19.09 8.62
N ASP A 63 23.70 18.66 9.28
CA ASP A 63 24.07 17.24 9.29
C ASP A 63 23.16 16.46 10.26
N TYR A 64 22.06 15.91 9.74
CA TYR A 64 21.10 15.12 10.49
C TYR A 64 21.75 13.93 11.24
N TYR A 65 22.72 13.25 10.63
CA TYR A 65 23.34 12.07 11.26
C TYR A 65 24.19 12.46 12.47
N SER A 66 24.69 13.69 12.51
CA SER A 66 25.38 14.19 13.70
C SER A 66 24.44 14.37 14.89
N ILE A 67 23.15 14.67 14.66
CA ILE A 67 22.20 15.01 15.72
C ILE A 67 21.20 13.89 16.07
N VAL A 68 20.91 12.96 15.16
CA VAL A 68 19.85 11.95 15.33
C VAL A 68 19.98 11.13 16.61
N GLY A 69 21.21 10.79 17.00
CA GLY A 69 21.47 10.02 18.23
C GLY A 69 21.21 10.78 19.53
N LEU A 70 20.94 12.09 19.45
CA LEU A 70 20.62 12.95 20.58
C LEU A 70 19.13 13.27 20.68
N VAL A 71 18.35 13.01 19.62
CA VAL A 71 16.94 13.38 19.54
C VAL A 71 16.13 12.63 20.60
N PRO A 72 15.42 13.33 21.50
CA PRO A 72 14.58 12.67 22.49
C PRO A 72 13.42 11.91 21.85
N MET A 73 13.01 10.82 22.50
CA MET A 73 11.95 9.96 21.99
C MET A 73 10.64 10.70 21.71
N TRP A 74 10.33 11.77 22.47
CA TRP A 74 9.08 12.49 22.30
C TRP A 74 8.93 13.17 20.95
N VAL A 75 10.04 13.58 20.33
CA VAL A 75 10.04 14.23 19.02
C VAL A 75 9.67 13.23 17.91
N ARG A 76 10.03 11.96 18.09
CA ARG A 76 9.79 10.91 17.09
C ARG A 76 8.49 10.15 17.32
N ASN A 77 8.24 9.75 18.57
CA ASN A 77 7.27 8.71 18.89
C ASN A 77 5.91 9.25 19.33
N ASP A 78 5.86 10.32 20.12
CA ASP A 78 4.61 10.84 20.68
C ASP A 78 3.71 11.38 19.55
N GLY A 79 2.46 10.88 19.49
CA GLY A 79 1.52 11.18 18.41
C GLY A 79 1.63 10.25 17.18
N HIS A 80 2.71 9.48 17.05
CA HIS A 80 2.96 8.60 15.91
C HIS A 80 2.96 7.11 16.24
N SER A 81 3.35 6.76 17.46
CA SER A 81 3.56 5.39 17.88
C SER A 81 2.97 5.13 19.25
N GLN A 82 2.59 3.87 19.50
CA GLN A 82 2.24 3.39 20.84
C GLN A 82 3.42 3.43 21.83
N GLU A 83 4.65 3.59 21.31
CA GLU A 83 5.85 3.82 22.13
C GLU A 83 5.95 5.26 22.66
N GLY A 84 5.05 6.16 22.22
CA GLY A 84 4.85 7.46 22.84
C GLY A 84 4.06 7.34 24.14
N CYS A 85 4.50 8.04 25.18
CA CYS A 85 3.94 7.97 26.53
C CYS A 85 3.31 9.30 26.99
N LEU A 86 3.25 10.31 26.14
CA LEU A 86 2.75 11.63 26.47
C LEU A 86 1.29 11.81 26.06
N SER A 87 0.57 12.60 26.85
CA SER A 87 -0.71 13.16 26.42
C SER A 87 -0.47 14.22 25.35
N LYS A 88 -1.54 14.58 24.63
CA LYS A 88 -1.50 15.70 23.67
C LYS A 88 -1.09 17.00 24.38
N GLU A 89 -1.62 17.26 25.55
CA GLU A 89 -1.35 18.46 26.34
C GLU A 89 0.11 18.54 26.81
N ASP A 90 0.69 17.40 27.21
CA ASP A 90 2.10 17.30 27.57
C ASP A 90 3.01 17.51 26.36
N PHE A 91 2.65 16.92 25.22
CA PHE A 91 3.37 17.12 23.96
C PHE A 91 3.36 18.60 23.53
N GLU A 92 2.21 19.26 23.55
CA GLU A 92 2.09 20.69 23.24
C GLU A 92 2.96 21.55 24.18
N THR A 93 3.02 21.18 25.47
CA THR A 93 3.90 21.85 26.44
C THR A 93 5.38 21.69 26.09
N LEU A 94 5.80 20.49 25.63
CA LEU A 94 7.18 20.26 25.18
C LEU A 94 7.51 21.00 23.91
N VAL A 95 6.60 21.04 22.93
CA VAL A 95 6.80 21.82 21.69
C VAL A 95 6.99 23.31 22.04
N GLN A 96 6.16 23.86 22.92
CA GLN A 96 6.30 25.26 23.37
C GLN A 96 7.59 25.51 24.15
N ALA A 97 8.01 24.57 24.99
CA ALA A 97 9.25 24.69 25.76
C ALA A 97 10.51 24.60 24.87
N ASN A 98 10.40 23.98 23.69
CA ASN A 98 11.47 23.75 22.72
C ASN A 98 11.15 24.43 21.38
N ASP A 99 10.61 25.66 21.43
CA ASP A 99 10.21 26.45 20.25
C ASP A 99 11.44 27.01 19.50
N ASN A 100 12.03 26.17 18.66
CA ASN A 100 13.19 26.50 17.83
C ASN A 100 13.12 25.78 16.48
N GLU A 101 13.84 26.33 15.50
CA GLU A 101 13.82 25.84 14.11
C GLU A 101 14.22 24.36 14.01
N LEU A 102 15.21 23.92 14.79
CA LEU A 102 15.67 22.54 14.76
C LEU A 102 14.57 21.56 15.21
N THR A 103 13.87 21.89 16.30
CA THR A 103 12.75 21.10 16.83
C THR A 103 11.63 21.01 15.79
N HIS A 104 11.27 22.13 15.16
CA HIS A 104 10.24 22.16 14.12
C HIS A 104 10.59 21.32 12.89
N ARG A 105 11.86 21.35 12.46
CA ARG A 105 12.35 20.51 11.37
C ARG A 105 12.32 19.02 11.73
N LEU A 106 12.71 18.65 12.95
CA LEU A 106 12.67 17.27 13.40
C LEU A 106 11.24 16.73 13.50
N LEU A 107 10.32 17.49 14.09
CA LEU A 107 8.91 17.11 14.16
C LEU A 107 8.33 16.92 12.75
N TYR A 108 8.52 17.90 11.87
CA TYR A 108 8.03 17.81 10.49
C TYR A 108 8.67 16.67 9.69
N TYR A 109 9.97 16.41 9.91
CA TYR A 109 10.64 15.27 9.30
C TYR A 109 9.98 13.96 9.74
N TYR A 110 9.69 13.78 11.02
CA TYR A 110 9.03 12.56 11.50
C TYR A 110 7.58 12.46 11.04
N ASP A 111 6.87 13.57 10.86
CA ASP A 111 5.55 13.57 10.20
C ASP A 111 5.66 13.02 8.76
N CYS A 112 6.70 13.44 8.02
CA CYS A 112 6.98 12.93 6.68
C CYS A 112 7.48 11.47 6.68
N GLU A 113 8.33 11.09 7.64
CA GLU A 113 8.82 9.71 7.85
C GLU A 113 7.62 8.78 8.04
N MET A 114 6.63 9.19 8.86
CA MET A 114 5.42 8.40 9.11
C MET A 114 4.54 8.20 7.88
N LEU A 115 4.50 9.15 6.94
CA LEU A 115 3.87 8.92 5.63
C LEU A 115 4.59 7.82 4.86
N MET A 116 5.92 7.86 4.79
CA MET A 116 6.68 6.84 4.08
C MET A 116 6.65 5.48 4.78
N SER A 117 6.72 5.41 6.11
CA SER A 117 6.53 4.18 6.87
C SER A 117 5.13 3.61 6.65
N SER A 118 4.11 4.47 6.52
CA SER A 118 2.75 4.03 6.17
C SER A 118 2.64 3.45 4.76
N PHE A 119 3.46 3.91 3.82
CA PHE A 119 3.58 3.33 2.48
C PHE A 119 4.29 1.97 2.53
N GLN A 120 5.47 1.90 3.17
CA GLN A 120 6.24 0.66 3.40
C GLN A 120 5.41 -0.45 4.06
N ASN A 121 4.61 -0.10 5.08
CA ASN A 121 3.72 -1.05 5.74
C ASN A 121 2.66 -1.62 4.79
N ARG A 122 2.23 -0.84 3.78
CA ARG A 122 1.25 -1.29 2.78
C ARG A 122 1.88 -2.14 1.70
N THR A 123 3.10 -1.81 1.27
CA THR A 123 3.80 -2.59 0.23
C THR A 123 4.31 -3.93 0.80
N SER A 124 4.81 -3.95 2.03
CA SER A 124 5.27 -5.18 2.71
C SER A 124 4.18 -6.24 2.92
N VAL A 125 2.91 -5.85 3.07
CA VAL A 125 1.81 -6.82 3.23
C VAL A 125 1.34 -7.43 1.90
N LEU A 126 1.71 -6.86 0.74
CA LEU A 126 1.20 -7.30 -0.57
C LEU A 126 1.59 -8.75 -0.87
N VAL A 127 2.86 -9.12 -0.68
CA VAL A 127 3.35 -10.51 -0.87
C VAL A 127 2.51 -11.49 -0.06
N ARG A 128 2.24 -11.15 1.20
CA ARG A 128 1.45 -12.00 2.09
C ARG A 128 0.01 -12.20 1.59
N LEU A 129 -0.64 -11.12 1.16
CA LEU A 129 -2.01 -11.16 0.64
C LEU A 129 -2.08 -11.95 -0.68
N ILE A 130 -1.13 -11.75 -1.58
CA ILE A 130 -1.03 -12.47 -2.86
C ILE A 130 -0.91 -13.99 -2.60
N ASN A 131 0.02 -14.39 -1.74
CA ASN A 131 0.19 -15.79 -1.38
C ASN A 131 -1.08 -16.38 -0.74
N LYS A 132 -1.75 -15.63 0.14
CA LYS A 132 -3.03 -16.07 0.72
C LYS A 132 -4.16 -16.25 -0.29
N ILE A 133 -4.19 -15.43 -1.34
CA ILE A 133 -5.17 -15.59 -2.43
C ILE A 133 -4.89 -16.89 -3.19
N TYR A 134 -3.64 -17.18 -3.55
CA TYR A 134 -3.26 -18.36 -4.34
C TYR A 134 -3.04 -19.64 -3.53
N GLU A 135 -3.03 -19.56 -2.20
CA GLU A 135 -3.29 -20.71 -1.31
C GLU A 135 -4.72 -21.26 -1.52
N ILE A 136 -5.66 -20.45 -2.02
CA ILE A 136 -7.06 -20.84 -2.26
C ILE A 136 -7.32 -21.00 -3.76
N LEU A 137 -7.02 -19.99 -4.57
CA LEU A 137 -7.26 -19.97 -6.01
C LEU A 137 -6.20 -20.75 -6.79
N THR A 138 -6.62 -21.41 -7.87
CA THR A 138 -5.70 -22.13 -8.76
C THR A 138 -4.97 -21.13 -9.68
N PRO A 139 -3.65 -20.97 -9.58
CA PRO A 139 -2.90 -20.08 -10.47
C PRO A 139 -2.94 -20.59 -11.93
N ASN A 140 -2.74 -19.69 -12.90
CA ASN A 140 -2.62 -20.02 -14.33
C ASN A 140 -3.80 -20.80 -14.92
N LEU A 141 -5.03 -20.45 -14.49
CA LEU A 141 -6.25 -21.03 -15.03
C LEU A 141 -6.34 -20.74 -16.54
N SER A 142 -6.39 -21.79 -17.36
CA SER A 142 -6.35 -21.65 -18.83
C SER A 142 -7.51 -22.34 -19.55
N ARG A 143 -8.44 -22.93 -18.80
CA ARG A 143 -9.55 -23.73 -19.33
C ARG A 143 -10.83 -22.93 -19.43
N ASP A 144 -11.63 -23.20 -20.45
CA ASP A 144 -13.03 -22.77 -20.50
C ASP A 144 -13.86 -23.59 -19.50
N ILE A 145 -14.91 -22.98 -18.94
CA ILE A 145 -15.81 -23.65 -17.98
C ILE A 145 -16.44 -24.94 -18.54
N LYS A 146 -16.57 -25.03 -19.87
CA LYS A 146 -17.13 -26.20 -20.58
C LYS A 146 -16.15 -27.38 -20.64
N GLU A 147 -14.88 -27.17 -20.33
CA GLU A 147 -13.86 -28.22 -20.35
C GLU A 147 -13.82 -29.03 -19.05
N TYR A 148 -14.48 -28.58 -17.99
CA TYR A 148 -14.58 -29.32 -16.73
C TYR A 148 -15.62 -30.43 -16.83
N ASP A 149 -15.33 -31.56 -16.18
CA ASP A 149 -16.24 -32.70 -16.06
C ASP A 149 -17.50 -32.30 -15.26
N ASP A 150 -17.28 -31.54 -14.18
CA ASP A 150 -18.31 -31.02 -13.29
C ASP A 150 -17.94 -29.63 -12.78
N VAL A 151 -18.93 -28.75 -12.60
CA VAL A 151 -18.74 -27.41 -12.03
C VAL A 151 -19.78 -27.14 -10.95
N ALA A 152 -19.32 -26.62 -9.81
CA ALA A 152 -20.16 -26.16 -8.72
C ALA A 152 -19.64 -24.83 -8.16
N PHE A 153 -20.47 -24.14 -7.40
CA PHE A 153 -20.01 -23.02 -6.57
C PHE A 153 -20.53 -23.17 -5.14
N GLY A 154 -19.76 -22.64 -4.19
CA GLY A 154 -20.08 -22.66 -2.78
C GLY A 154 -19.99 -21.27 -2.17
N ILE A 155 -20.83 -21.02 -1.17
CA ILE A 155 -20.68 -19.89 -0.25
C ILE A 155 -20.28 -20.49 1.09
N GLY A 156 -19.03 -20.26 1.49
CA GLY A 156 -18.43 -20.87 2.67
C GLY A 156 -17.19 -20.12 3.13
N THR A 157 -16.51 -20.65 4.14
CA THR A 157 -15.35 -20.00 4.77
C THR A 157 -14.22 -19.71 3.78
N GLN A 158 -13.84 -20.65 2.93
CA GLN A 158 -12.82 -20.43 1.90
C GLN A 158 -13.16 -19.27 0.96
N GLY A 159 -14.45 -19.14 0.58
CA GLY A 159 -14.94 -18.01 -0.21
C GLY A 159 -14.80 -16.68 0.56
N ILE A 160 -15.22 -16.66 1.82
CA ILE A 160 -15.07 -15.48 2.69
C ILE A 160 -13.59 -15.07 2.80
N ASP A 161 -12.71 -16.03 3.03
CA ASP A 161 -11.28 -15.80 3.22
C ASP A 161 -10.64 -15.19 1.97
N VAL A 162 -10.84 -15.80 0.80
CA VAL A 162 -10.23 -15.31 -0.46
C VAL A 162 -10.76 -13.93 -0.84
N TYR A 163 -12.05 -13.65 -0.67
CA TYR A 163 -12.59 -12.30 -0.92
C TYR A 163 -12.05 -11.29 0.09
N THR A 164 -11.83 -11.69 1.36
CA THR A 164 -11.22 -10.81 2.37
C THR A 164 -9.79 -10.45 1.99
N TYR A 165 -8.98 -11.42 1.56
CA TYR A 165 -7.61 -11.16 1.10
C TYR A 165 -7.58 -10.31 -0.17
N LEU A 166 -8.44 -10.62 -1.15
CA LEU A 166 -8.55 -9.88 -2.40
C LEU A 166 -8.99 -8.42 -2.17
N ASN A 167 -10.02 -8.21 -1.35
CA ASN A 167 -10.49 -6.86 -1.00
C ASN A 167 -9.40 -6.08 -0.28
N SER A 168 -8.72 -6.72 0.68
CA SER A 168 -7.62 -6.11 1.42
C SER A 168 -6.47 -5.72 0.48
N LEU A 169 -6.13 -6.57 -0.50
CA LEU A 169 -5.09 -6.29 -1.49
C LEU A 169 -5.45 -5.06 -2.33
N ILE A 170 -6.66 -5.02 -2.88
CA ILE A 170 -7.14 -3.91 -3.72
C ILE A 170 -7.19 -2.59 -2.93
N ILE A 171 -7.73 -2.62 -1.71
CA ILE A 171 -7.79 -1.43 -0.84
C ILE A 171 -6.39 -0.96 -0.46
N THR A 172 -5.48 -1.88 -0.13
CA THR A 172 -4.09 -1.57 0.24
C THR A 172 -3.38 -0.88 -0.92
N LEU A 173 -3.47 -1.42 -2.14
CA LEU A 173 -2.90 -0.80 -3.34
C LEU A 173 -3.47 0.60 -3.61
N ALA A 174 -4.79 0.76 -3.58
CA ALA A 174 -5.42 2.05 -3.80
C ALA A 174 -5.00 3.09 -2.74
N SER A 175 -4.91 2.67 -1.47
CA SER A 175 -4.45 3.54 -0.38
C SER A 175 -2.98 3.93 -0.52
N SER A 176 -2.14 3.06 -1.10
CA SER A 176 -0.75 3.37 -1.41
C SER A 176 -0.63 4.52 -2.42
N PHE A 177 -1.56 4.64 -3.37
CA PHE A 177 -1.58 5.75 -4.33
C PHE A 177 -1.84 7.10 -3.63
N ASP A 178 -2.75 7.13 -2.66
CA ASP A 178 -3.02 8.32 -1.86
C ASP A 178 -1.77 8.77 -1.09
N ILE A 179 -1.07 7.83 -0.44
CA ILE A 179 0.11 8.14 0.38
C ILE A 179 1.28 8.64 -0.46
N ILE A 180 1.59 7.99 -1.59
CA ILE A 180 2.68 8.47 -2.46
C ILE A 180 2.34 9.83 -3.07
N THR A 181 1.06 10.10 -3.34
CA THR A 181 0.64 11.45 -3.73
C THR A 181 0.93 12.44 -2.62
N LYS A 182 0.62 12.13 -1.35
CA LYS A 182 0.94 13.00 -0.21
C LYS A 182 2.44 13.29 -0.12
N VAL A 183 3.28 12.27 -0.23
CA VAL A 183 4.74 12.41 -0.19
C VAL A 183 5.25 13.29 -1.33
N ALA A 184 4.74 13.11 -2.54
CA ALA A 184 5.08 13.96 -3.68
C ALA A 184 4.74 15.44 -3.42
N TYR A 185 3.61 15.73 -2.77
CA TYR A 185 3.24 17.08 -2.37
C TYR A 185 4.16 17.65 -1.29
N GLU A 186 4.54 16.87 -0.28
CA GLU A 186 5.47 17.36 0.75
C GLU A 186 6.84 17.71 0.16
N LEU A 187 7.34 16.89 -0.77
CA LEU A 187 8.60 17.17 -1.47
C LEU A 187 8.49 18.40 -2.38
N GLN A 188 7.40 18.52 -3.14
CA GLN A 188 7.17 19.68 -4.01
C GLN A 188 7.10 21.00 -3.23
N GLU A 189 6.43 21.00 -2.07
CA GLU A 189 6.21 22.20 -1.27
C GLU A 189 7.32 22.45 -0.24
N MET A 190 8.36 21.62 -0.18
CA MET A 190 9.41 21.70 0.85
C MET A 190 10.06 23.07 0.94
N SER A 191 10.34 23.71 -0.21
CA SER A 191 10.94 25.04 -0.27
C SER A 191 10.04 26.15 0.32
N ASN A 192 8.75 25.87 0.47
CA ASN A 192 7.73 26.78 1.01
C ASN A 192 7.39 26.46 2.47
N VAL A 193 8.05 25.48 3.10
CA VAL A 193 7.85 25.15 4.51
C VAL A 193 8.59 26.16 5.37
N ASN A 194 7.86 26.81 6.28
CA ASN A 194 8.41 27.76 7.23
C ASN A 194 8.63 27.08 8.58
N PHE A 195 9.90 26.94 8.99
CA PHE A 195 10.29 26.30 10.25
C PHE A 195 10.47 27.29 11.42
N LEU A 196 10.04 28.55 11.26
CA LEU A 196 9.94 29.49 12.40
C LEU A 196 8.89 29.06 13.44
N SER A 197 8.00 28.14 13.08
CA SER A 197 7.02 27.48 13.94
C SER A 197 6.83 26.05 13.46
N TYR A 198 6.39 25.13 14.32
CA TYR A 198 6.06 23.75 13.92
C TYR A 198 4.98 23.76 12.81
N PRO A 199 5.30 23.39 11.55
CA PRO A 199 4.37 23.60 10.44
C PRO A 199 3.40 22.43 10.28
N ASN A 200 2.19 22.74 9.80
CA ASN A 200 1.26 21.70 9.35
C ASN A 200 1.77 21.06 8.04
N MET A 201 1.55 19.75 7.92
CA MET A 201 1.76 18.97 6.69
C MET A 201 1.01 19.57 5.50
N LYS A 202 1.70 19.80 4.38
CA LYS A 202 1.09 20.38 3.16
C LYS A 202 0.12 19.41 2.50
N SER A 203 0.29 18.13 2.76
CA SER A 203 -0.48 17.03 2.19
C SER A 203 -1.71 16.60 2.99
N ALA A 204 -2.05 17.29 4.10
CA ALA A 204 -3.12 16.86 5.01
C ALA A 204 -4.46 16.55 4.32
N ASN A 205 -4.82 17.35 3.30
CA ASN A 205 -6.07 17.20 2.53
C ASN A 205 -5.84 16.64 1.11
N ILE A 206 -4.72 15.97 0.86
CA ILE A 206 -4.35 15.43 -0.44
C ILE A 206 -4.75 13.95 -0.55
N THR A 207 -5.33 13.61 -1.69
CA THR A 207 -5.66 12.26 -2.15
C THR A 207 -5.15 12.09 -3.58
N TYR A 208 -5.08 10.87 -4.09
CA TYR A 208 -4.57 10.54 -5.42
C TYR A 208 -5.30 11.30 -6.55
N GLY A 209 -6.60 11.56 -6.40
CA GLY A 209 -7.38 12.37 -7.35
C GLY A 209 -6.86 13.81 -7.52
N LYS A 210 -6.04 14.30 -6.58
CA LYS A 210 -5.37 15.61 -6.63
C LYS A 210 -3.97 15.54 -7.26
N ARG A 211 -3.51 14.40 -7.78
CA ARG A 211 -2.21 14.30 -8.49
C ARG A 211 -2.03 15.33 -9.60
N LYS A 212 -3.13 15.81 -10.20
CA LYS A 212 -3.14 16.83 -11.26
C LYS A 212 -2.66 18.22 -10.82
N TRP A 213 -2.48 18.48 -9.52
CA TRP A 213 -1.85 19.73 -9.05
C TRP A 213 -0.36 19.55 -8.70
N LEU A 214 0.20 18.37 -8.93
CA LEU A 214 1.65 18.19 -8.95
C LEU A 214 2.24 18.90 -10.17
N GLY A 215 3.51 19.30 -10.09
CA GLY A 215 4.24 19.96 -11.16
C GLY A 215 4.42 19.07 -12.40
N ASP A 216 4.49 19.70 -13.57
CA ASP A 216 4.68 19.01 -14.86
C ASP A 216 5.94 18.11 -14.87
N ASN A 217 6.96 18.43 -14.08
CA ASN A 217 8.18 17.64 -13.93
C ASN A 217 7.95 16.25 -13.33
N LEU A 218 6.82 16.03 -12.64
CA LEU A 218 6.44 14.73 -12.08
C LEU A 218 5.48 13.96 -12.99
N MET A 219 4.95 14.59 -14.04
CA MET A 219 3.95 13.99 -14.93
C MET A 219 4.58 13.12 -16.02
N VAL A 220 5.26 12.05 -15.62
CA VAL A 220 5.95 11.12 -16.52
C VAL A 220 5.03 9.95 -16.88
N GLU A 221 5.03 9.54 -18.15
CA GLU A 221 4.25 8.39 -18.63
C GLU A 221 4.60 7.10 -17.88
N ASN A 222 3.62 6.20 -17.74
CA ASN A 222 3.74 4.95 -16.99
C ASN A 222 4.09 5.12 -15.49
N THR A 223 3.81 6.29 -14.91
CA THR A 223 3.83 6.52 -13.46
C THR A 223 2.42 6.74 -12.91
N LEU A 224 2.28 6.78 -11.60
CA LEU A 224 1.04 7.20 -10.94
C LEU A 224 0.60 8.61 -11.34
N PHE A 225 1.54 9.49 -11.69
CA PHE A 225 1.29 10.91 -11.94
C PHE A 225 1.22 11.28 -13.43
N ALA A 226 1.23 10.28 -14.31
CA ALA A 226 1.07 10.48 -15.75
C ALA A 226 -0.16 11.34 -16.08
N LYS A 227 -0.04 12.19 -17.12
CA LYS A 227 -1.14 13.07 -17.57
C LYS A 227 -2.37 12.27 -17.93
N LYS A 228 -2.16 11.18 -18.70
CA LYS A 228 -3.15 10.14 -18.90
C LYS A 228 -2.90 9.04 -17.88
N GLU A 229 -3.90 8.78 -17.05
CA GLU A 229 -3.80 7.72 -16.06
C GLU A 229 -3.62 6.35 -16.71
N ALA A 230 -2.76 5.53 -16.12
CA ALA A 230 -2.59 4.16 -16.53
C ALA A 230 -3.84 3.34 -16.22
N VAL A 231 -4.24 2.46 -17.15
CA VAL A 231 -5.46 1.64 -17.04
C VAL A 231 -5.41 0.71 -15.82
N CYS A 232 -4.23 0.19 -15.48
CA CYS A 232 -4.03 -0.64 -14.28
C CYS A 232 -4.38 0.13 -12.99
N ILE A 233 -3.99 1.40 -12.88
CA ILE A 233 -4.30 2.26 -11.73
C ILE A 233 -5.80 2.56 -11.66
N ARG A 234 -6.41 2.94 -12.79
CA ARG A 234 -7.87 3.15 -12.87
C ARG A 234 -8.66 1.90 -12.52
N THR A 235 -8.15 0.72 -12.87
CA THR A 235 -8.74 -0.57 -12.53
C THR A 235 -8.75 -0.79 -11.02
N ILE A 236 -7.62 -0.58 -10.34
CA ILE A 236 -7.55 -0.70 -8.88
C ILE A 236 -8.47 0.32 -8.18
N GLU A 237 -8.50 1.59 -8.62
CA GLU A 237 -9.43 2.59 -8.08
C GLU A 237 -10.88 2.16 -8.26
N SER A 238 -11.26 1.69 -9.45
CA SER A 238 -12.64 1.30 -9.76
C SER A 238 -13.09 0.10 -8.93
N LEU A 239 -12.21 -0.89 -8.73
CA LEU A 239 -12.49 -2.03 -7.86
C LEU A 239 -12.60 -1.61 -6.39
N ARG A 240 -11.68 -0.77 -5.92
CA ARG A 240 -11.70 -0.24 -4.54
C ARG A 240 -12.98 0.55 -4.27
N ASP A 241 -13.41 1.41 -5.19
CA ASP A 241 -14.61 2.22 -5.01
C ASP A 241 -15.86 1.34 -4.92
N GLU A 242 -15.93 0.26 -5.70
CA GLU A 242 -17.00 -0.73 -5.59
C GLU A 242 -16.97 -1.45 -4.24
N ILE A 243 -15.78 -1.85 -3.75
CA ILE A 243 -15.63 -2.53 -2.45
C ILE A 243 -16.02 -1.59 -1.29
N ILE A 244 -15.54 -0.35 -1.29
CA ILE A 244 -15.76 0.59 -0.18
C ILE A 244 -17.18 1.13 -0.17
N HIS A 245 -17.73 1.51 -1.33
CA HIS A 245 -19.03 2.18 -1.40
C HIS A 245 -20.21 1.21 -1.56
N ASN A 246 -19.98 0.04 -2.17
CA ASN A 246 -21.03 -0.97 -2.41
C ASN A 246 -20.77 -2.31 -1.69
N GLY A 247 -19.71 -2.38 -0.87
CA GLY A 247 -19.45 -3.43 0.12
C GLY A 247 -18.81 -4.71 -0.42
N SER A 248 -18.87 -4.97 -1.73
CA SER A 248 -18.35 -6.22 -2.33
C SER A 248 -18.36 -6.18 -3.85
N LEU A 249 -17.43 -6.92 -4.46
CA LEU A 249 -17.35 -7.09 -5.92
C LEU A 249 -18.45 -7.99 -6.49
N ASP A 250 -19.07 -8.86 -5.67
CA ASP A 250 -20.19 -9.72 -6.06
C ASP A 250 -21.31 -9.63 -5.01
N SER A 251 -22.49 -10.19 -5.24
CA SER A 251 -23.60 -10.27 -4.29
C SER A 251 -23.30 -11.18 -3.10
N HIS A 252 -22.47 -12.21 -3.31
CA HIS A 252 -22.05 -13.19 -2.32
C HIS A 252 -20.58 -13.54 -2.57
N TYR A 253 -19.88 -14.04 -1.56
CA TYR A 253 -18.51 -14.54 -1.71
C TYR A 253 -18.52 -15.95 -2.30
N ALA A 254 -18.93 -16.05 -3.57
CA ALA A 254 -19.04 -17.30 -4.31
C ALA A 254 -17.66 -17.76 -4.80
N LEU A 255 -17.25 -18.94 -4.36
CA LEU A 255 -16.06 -19.63 -4.87
C LEU A 255 -16.51 -20.73 -5.83
N TYR A 256 -16.00 -20.68 -7.05
CA TYR A 256 -16.29 -21.69 -8.06
C TYR A 256 -15.27 -22.81 -7.98
N HIS A 257 -15.74 -24.03 -8.25
CA HIS A 257 -14.97 -25.27 -8.23
C HIS A 257 -15.26 -26.04 -9.53
N GLY A 258 -14.21 -26.41 -10.24
CA GLY A 258 -14.29 -27.26 -11.42
C GLY A 258 -13.52 -28.55 -11.18
N LEU A 259 -14.13 -29.69 -11.49
CA LEU A 259 -13.48 -30.99 -11.46
C LEU A 259 -12.97 -31.32 -12.86
N ILE A 260 -11.69 -31.69 -12.97
CA ILE A 260 -11.08 -32.14 -14.22
C ILE A 260 -10.07 -33.25 -13.93
N ASN A 261 -10.26 -34.44 -14.50
CA ASN A 261 -9.36 -35.59 -14.28
C ASN A 261 -9.07 -35.82 -12.77
N ASP A 262 -10.12 -35.82 -11.95
CA ASP A 262 -10.07 -35.93 -10.49
C ASP A 262 -9.40 -34.77 -9.73
N ASN A 263 -9.05 -33.66 -10.42
CA ASN A 263 -8.42 -32.49 -9.81
C ASN A 263 -9.42 -31.35 -9.66
N ILE A 264 -9.33 -30.61 -8.55
CA ILE A 264 -10.21 -29.48 -8.28
C ILE A 264 -9.46 -28.18 -8.58
N GLU A 265 -9.97 -27.42 -9.53
CA GLU A 265 -9.55 -26.05 -9.80
C GLU A 265 -10.55 -25.05 -9.20
N GLN A 266 -10.04 -23.94 -8.64
CA GLN A 266 -10.86 -22.96 -7.92
C GLN A 266 -10.65 -21.55 -8.45
N TRP A 267 -11.74 -20.82 -8.71
CA TRP A 267 -11.66 -19.47 -9.27
C TRP A 267 -12.75 -18.52 -8.77
N ILE A 268 -12.49 -17.22 -9.00
CA ILE A 268 -13.45 -16.12 -8.82
C ILE A 268 -13.48 -15.32 -10.11
N PHE A 269 -14.66 -14.94 -10.58
CA PHE A 269 -14.80 -14.13 -11.79
C PHE A 269 -14.31 -12.70 -11.58
N PHE A 270 -13.67 -12.17 -12.62
CA PHE A 270 -13.21 -10.79 -12.68
C PHE A 270 -14.28 -9.94 -13.39
N PRO A 271 -14.72 -8.81 -12.82
CA PRO A 271 -15.82 -8.03 -13.39
C PRO A 271 -15.45 -7.35 -14.71
N ASP A 272 -16.46 -7.07 -15.54
CA ASP A 272 -16.28 -6.44 -16.83
C ASP A 272 -15.82 -4.98 -16.70
N LEU A 273 -14.75 -4.65 -17.40
CA LEU A 273 -14.18 -3.31 -17.47
C LEU A 273 -14.28 -2.77 -18.89
N ASN A 274 -14.45 -1.46 -19.01
CA ASN A 274 -14.21 -0.76 -20.26
C ASN A 274 -12.70 -0.59 -20.51
N GLU A 275 -12.33 -0.07 -21.68
CA GLU A 275 -10.93 0.15 -22.07
C GLU A 275 -10.17 1.12 -21.15
N SER A 276 -10.88 1.97 -20.40
CA SER A 276 -10.26 2.86 -19.41
C SER A 276 -10.01 2.20 -18.06
N GLY A 277 -10.46 0.96 -17.82
CA GLY A 277 -10.32 0.26 -16.54
C GLY A 277 -11.47 0.51 -15.55
N THR A 278 -12.60 1.04 -16.01
CA THR A 278 -13.79 1.29 -15.18
C THR A 278 -14.82 0.19 -15.36
N LEU A 279 -15.53 -0.19 -14.27
CA LEU A 279 -16.62 -1.15 -14.32
C LEU A 279 -17.67 -0.74 -15.37
N LYS A 280 -17.92 -1.63 -16.34
CA LYS A 280 -19.01 -1.44 -17.30
C LYS A 280 -20.32 -1.41 -16.53
N ASN A 281 -21.20 -0.50 -16.90
CA ASN A 281 -22.46 -0.33 -16.19
C ASN A 281 -23.62 0.02 -17.11
N ILE A 282 -24.82 -0.33 -16.63
CA ILE A 282 -26.08 0.20 -17.13
C ILE A 282 -26.92 0.62 -15.92
N LYS A 283 -27.10 1.93 -15.76
CA LYS A 283 -27.75 2.52 -14.57
C LYS A 283 -27.05 2.05 -13.29
N ALA A 284 -27.77 1.38 -12.39
CA ALA A 284 -27.24 0.87 -11.12
C ALA A 284 -26.54 -0.50 -11.22
N ARG A 285 -26.56 -1.18 -12.38
CA ARG A 285 -25.96 -2.51 -12.53
C ARG A 285 -24.52 -2.36 -13.04
N LYS A 286 -23.56 -2.93 -12.30
CA LYS A 286 -22.11 -2.86 -12.60
C LYS A 286 -21.38 -4.21 -12.57
N LYS A 287 -22.02 -5.25 -12.03
CA LYS A 287 -21.44 -6.58 -11.78
C LYS A 287 -21.69 -7.51 -12.97
N PHE A 288 -21.05 -7.19 -14.10
CA PHE A 288 -21.13 -7.99 -15.32
C PHE A 288 -19.90 -8.90 -15.44
N TYR A 289 -20.09 -10.12 -15.94
CA TYR A 289 -19.04 -11.13 -16.14
C TYR A 289 -19.26 -11.78 -17.51
N PRO A 290 -18.67 -11.22 -18.59
CA PRO A 290 -19.12 -11.43 -19.96
C PRO A 290 -18.62 -12.73 -20.57
N ASP A 291 -17.48 -13.24 -20.11
CA ASP A 291 -16.96 -14.55 -20.46
C ASP A 291 -16.58 -15.29 -19.17
N CYS A 292 -16.72 -16.61 -19.22
CA CYS A 292 -16.34 -17.49 -18.11
C CYS A 292 -14.82 -17.69 -17.99
N THR A 293 -14.03 -16.97 -18.78
CA THR A 293 -12.57 -17.08 -18.86
C THR A 293 -11.87 -15.94 -18.10
N ARG A 294 -12.50 -14.78 -17.92
CA ARG A 294 -11.97 -13.69 -17.09
C ARG A 294 -12.19 -13.96 -15.61
N THR A 295 -11.12 -14.43 -14.98
CA THR A 295 -11.05 -14.72 -13.54
C THR A 295 -9.94 -13.90 -12.89
N PHE A 296 -10.02 -13.70 -11.58
CA PHE A 296 -8.92 -13.08 -10.82
C PHE A 296 -7.63 -13.90 -10.95
N ASN A 297 -7.74 -15.23 -11.11
CA ASN A 297 -6.61 -16.13 -11.31
C ASN A 297 -5.73 -15.73 -12.51
N VAL A 298 -6.35 -15.19 -13.56
CA VAL A 298 -5.69 -14.80 -14.82
C VAL A 298 -5.40 -13.30 -14.84
N MET A 299 -6.37 -12.50 -14.41
CA MET A 299 -6.30 -11.04 -14.55
C MET A 299 -5.44 -10.37 -13.48
N LEU A 300 -5.39 -10.94 -12.27
CA LEU A 300 -4.72 -10.30 -11.12
C LEU A 300 -3.19 -10.28 -11.26
N PRO A 301 -2.48 -11.37 -11.61
CA PRO A 301 -1.01 -11.34 -11.67
C PRO A 301 -0.44 -10.27 -12.62
N PRO A 302 -0.85 -10.17 -13.91
CA PRO A 302 -0.33 -9.12 -14.79
C PRO A 302 -0.74 -7.72 -14.33
N LEU A 303 -1.97 -7.56 -13.80
CA LEU A 303 -2.40 -6.27 -13.22
C LEU A 303 -1.49 -5.84 -12.07
N LEU A 304 -1.13 -6.75 -11.17
CA LEU A 304 -0.23 -6.46 -10.05
C LEU A 304 1.15 -6.05 -10.54
N LEU A 305 1.72 -6.76 -11.51
CA LEU A 305 3.02 -6.45 -12.08
C LEU A 305 3.03 -5.04 -12.71
N GLU A 306 1.98 -4.68 -13.46
CA GLU A 306 1.82 -3.34 -14.03
C GLU A 306 1.71 -2.26 -12.95
N VAL A 307 0.91 -2.49 -11.90
CA VAL A 307 0.72 -1.54 -10.79
C VAL A 307 2.03 -1.31 -10.03
N VAL A 308 2.75 -2.37 -9.68
CA VAL A 308 4.03 -2.28 -8.96
C VAL A 308 5.07 -1.59 -9.84
N GLY A 309 5.13 -1.91 -11.14
CA GLY A 309 6.00 -1.21 -12.08
C GLY A 309 5.69 0.28 -12.22
N CYS A 310 4.41 0.67 -12.14
CA CYS A 310 4.02 2.09 -12.08
C CYS A 310 4.49 2.76 -10.78
N LEU A 311 4.37 2.09 -9.63
CA LEU A 311 4.87 2.59 -8.35
C LEU A 311 6.39 2.77 -8.37
N GLU A 312 7.13 1.77 -8.84
CA GLU A 312 8.59 1.80 -8.95
C GLU A 312 9.06 2.99 -9.80
N LYS A 313 8.47 3.18 -10.99
CA LYS A 313 8.78 4.33 -11.84
C LYS A 313 8.41 5.65 -11.18
N THR A 314 7.32 5.70 -10.42
CA THR A 314 6.93 6.90 -9.67
C THR A 314 7.97 7.26 -8.63
N LEU A 315 8.46 6.30 -7.85
CA LEU A 315 9.48 6.57 -6.83
C LEU A 315 10.79 7.02 -7.48
N ASN A 316 11.22 6.38 -8.56
CA ASN A 316 12.39 6.82 -9.32
C ASN A 316 12.28 8.28 -9.80
N VAL A 317 11.11 8.69 -10.28
CA VAL A 317 10.85 10.08 -10.69
C VAL A 317 10.92 11.03 -9.50
N LEU A 318 10.33 10.67 -8.35
CA LEU A 318 10.41 11.48 -7.14
C LEU A 318 11.84 11.62 -6.64
N ILE A 319 12.58 10.52 -6.55
CA ILE A 319 14.00 10.51 -6.15
C ILE A 319 14.80 11.40 -7.10
N SER A 320 14.67 11.21 -8.41
CA SER A 320 15.43 11.99 -9.40
C SER A 320 15.07 13.49 -9.38
N ALA A 321 13.81 13.82 -9.15
CA ALA A 321 13.33 15.21 -9.17
C ALA A 321 13.72 15.99 -7.91
N PHE A 322 13.85 15.30 -6.77
CA PHE A 322 14.03 15.94 -5.46
C PHE A 322 15.34 15.57 -4.75
N ASP A 323 16.15 14.65 -5.30
CA ASP A 323 17.46 14.40 -4.74
C ASP A 323 18.29 15.67 -4.74
N CYS A 324 18.95 15.93 -3.62
CA CYS A 324 19.80 17.08 -3.45
C CYS A 324 21.10 16.66 -2.77
N PRO A 325 22.23 17.29 -3.14
CA PRO A 325 23.50 16.97 -2.52
C PRO A 325 23.45 17.30 -1.03
N ARG A 326 24.16 16.51 -0.21
CA ARG A 326 24.39 16.88 1.19
C ARG A 326 25.09 18.24 1.22
N THR A 327 24.50 19.17 1.96
CA THR A 327 24.96 20.56 2.06
C THR A 327 25.34 20.91 3.49
N ASP A 328 25.87 19.93 4.22
CA ASP A 328 26.25 19.99 5.62
C ASP A 328 27.27 21.11 5.83
N LYS A 329 26.80 22.28 6.27
CA LYS A 329 27.62 23.50 6.43
C LYS A 329 27.71 23.95 7.89
N GLN A 330 26.81 23.49 8.76
CA GLN A 330 26.77 23.87 10.17
C GLN A 330 27.53 22.88 11.07
N ASN A 331 28.10 23.42 12.15
CA ASN A 331 29.00 22.71 13.03
C ASN A 331 28.20 21.94 14.11
N PHE A 332 28.41 20.63 14.21
CA PHE A 332 27.78 19.71 15.18
C PHE A 332 27.73 20.24 16.63
N LEU A 333 28.72 21.03 17.04
CA LEU A 333 28.83 21.58 18.40
C LEU A 333 27.68 22.53 18.79
N ASP A 334 27.05 23.20 17.82
CA ASP A 334 25.99 24.18 18.09
C ASP A 334 24.67 23.47 18.46
N PHE A 335 24.30 22.42 17.71
CA PHE A 335 23.06 21.66 17.94
C PHE A 335 23.14 20.72 19.15
N LYS A 336 24.33 20.20 19.49
CA LYS A 336 24.48 19.34 20.67
C LYS A 336 24.08 20.06 21.96
N LYS A 337 24.43 21.35 22.12
CA LYS A 337 24.03 22.13 23.30
C LYS A 337 22.54 22.43 23.31
N GLU A 338 21.97 22.70 22.15
CA GLU A 338 20.54 22.95 21.99
C GLU A 338 19.71 21.72 22.39
N ILE A 339 20.03 20.55 21.82
CA ILE A 339 19.30 19.30 22.11
C ILE A 339 19.51 18.83 23.55
N LEU A 340 20.72 18.94 24.11
CA LEU A 340 20.97 18.63 25.52
C LEU A 340 20.27 19.60 26.48
N GLY A 341 19.92 20.79 26.01
CA GLY A 341 19.14 21.79 26.73
C GLY A 341 17.63 21.58 26.60
N TRP A 342 17.17 20.61 25.80
CA TRP A 342 15.73 20.34 25.70
C TRP A 342 15.21 19.76 26.99
N HIS A 343 14.48 20.61 27.72
CA HIS A 343 13.88 20.24 28.98
C HIS A 343 12.44 19.82 28.74
N GLY A 344 12.14 18.56 29.08
CA GLY A 344 10.81 18.23 29.57
C GLY A 344 10.77 18.50 31.06
N LYS A 345 9.70 19.11 31.55
CA LYS A 345 9.38 19.05 32.98
C LYS A 345 9.11 17.59 33.35
N THR A 346 10.16 16.82 33.62
CA THR A 346 10.14 15.84 34.70
C THR A 346 10.60 16.60 35.94
N SER A 347 9.71 17.35 36.58
CA SER A 347 8.93 16.88 37.73
C SER A 347 9.84 16.28 38.81
N ASN A 348 9.72 16.82 40.01
CA ASN A 348 10.27 16.24 41.24
C ASN A 348 9.73 14.81 41.44
N ILE A 349 10.26 13.83 40.71
CA ILE A 349 10.25 12.46 41.17
C ILE A 349 11.41 12.42 42.16
N GLU A 350 11.11 12.80 43.40
CA GLU A 350 11.85 12.31 44.54
C GLU A 350 11.89 10.79 44.40
N LEU A 351 13.06 10.26 44.04
CA LEU A 351 13.41 8.88 44.34
C LEU A 351 13.41 8.75 45.86
N ASN A 352 12.22 8.55 46.43
CA ASN A 352 12.09 8.14 47.81
C ASN A 352 12.61 6.69 47.89
N LYS A 353 13.88 6.60 48.29
CA LYS A 353 14.63 5.50 48.93
C LYS A 353 14.51 4.09 48.38
#